data_AF-A0A914E7E3-F1
#
_entry.id   AF-A0A914E7E3-F1
#
_cell.length_a   1.000
_cell.length_b   1.000
_cell.length_c   1.000
_cell.angle_alpha   90.00
_cell.angle_beta   90.00
_cell.angle_gamma   90.00
#
_symmetry.space_group_name_H-M   'P 1'
#
loop_
_entity.id
_entity.type
_entity.pdbx_description
1 polymer ?
#
loop_
_entity_poly.entity_id
_entity_poly.type
_entity_poly.pdbx_seq_one_letter_code
_entity_poly.pdbx_strand_id
1 'polypeptide(L)'
;MTRVYYKDAHGALVVCDCARRATFDGALRWKNDLDNKVCLSNGKSVPAILIGNKCDLEMNLTDEELAETTRKAGFVGGFKVSAKSGFLIDESVQFLTEQVE
;
A
#
# COMPACT_ATOMS: atom_id res chain seq x y z
N MET A 1 -12.13 -15.75 -5.20
CA MET A 1 -10.77 -16.30 -5.37
C MET A 1 -9.74 -15.64 -4.44
N THR A 2 -9.71 -14.30 -4.27
CA THR A 2 -8.70 -13.64 -3.42
C THR A 2 -8.87 -13.82 -1.90
N ARG A 3 -10.09 -14.02 -1.41
CA ARG A 3 -10.40 -14.12 0.03
C ARG A 3 -9.56 -15.16 0.80
N VAL A 4 -9.21 -16.29 0.16
CA VAL A 4 -8.41 -17.34 0.80
C VAL A 4 -6.98 -16.85 1.07
N TYR A 5 -6.43 -15.99 0.21
CA TYR A 5 -5.08 -15.44 0.35
C TYR A 5 -4.99 -14.30 1.37
N TYR A 6 -6.12 -13.66 1.70
CA TYR A 6 -6.17 -12.60 2.72
C TYR A 6 -6.46 -13.15 4.12
N LYS A 7 -6.80 -14.43 4.22
CA LYS A 7 -7.22 -15.03 5.48
C LYS A 7 -6.11 -14.85 6.52
N ASP A 8 -6.48 -14.35 7.69
CA ASP A 8 -5.59 -14.12 8.83
C ASP A 8 -4.45 -13.11 8.52
N ALA A 9 -4.62 -12.24 7.52
CA ALA A 9 -3.69 -11.14 7.26
C ALA A 9 -3.78 -10.06 8.35
N HIS A 10 -2.63 -9.66 8.88
CA HIS A 10 -2.52 -8.65 9.93
C HIS A 10 -2.00 -7.29 9.40
N GLY A 11 -1.42 -7.27 8.20
CA GLY A 11 -1.00 -6.06 7.51
C GLY A 11 -0.92 -6.29 6.01
N ALA A 12 -0.92 -5.22 5.23
CA ALA A 12 -0.82 -5.30 3.78
C ALA A 12 0.07 -4.21 3.16
N LEU A 13 0.87 -4.63 2.17
CA LEU A 13 1.56 -3.72 1.24
C LEU A 13 0.79 -3.73 -0.07
N VAL A 14 0.24 -2.58 -0.47
CA VAL A 14 -0.39 -2.44 -1.78
C VAL A 14 0.55 -1.68 -2.69
N VAL A 15 1.04 -2.34 -3.74
CA VAL A 15 2.14 -1.83 -4.55
C VAL A 15 1.64 -1.35 -5.91
N CYS A 16 2.08 -0.15 -6.31
CA CYS A 16 1.96 0.38 -7.66
C CYS A 16 3.35 0.72 -8.22
N ASP A 17 3.40 1.02 -9.51
CA ASP A 17 4.62 1.39 -10.24
C ASP A 17 4.60 2.89 -10.51
N CYS A 18 5.59 3.63 -9.97
CA CYS A 18 5.70 5.08 -10.10
C CYS A 18 5.76 5.57 -11.55
N ALA A 19 6.23 4.73 -12.49
CA ALA A 19 6.30 5.07 -13.90
C ALA A 19 4.99 4.76 -14.66
N ARG A 20 4.02 4.06 -14.06
CA ARG A 20 2.80 3.60 -14.75
C ARG A 20 1.52 3.94 -13.98
N ARG A 21 0.89 5.07 -14.32
CA ARG A 21 -0.33 5.58 -13.67
C ARG A 21 -1.47 4.56 -13.56
N ALA A 22 -1.69 3.71 -14.57
CA ALA A 22 -2.74 2.68 -14.53
C ALA A 22 -2.60 1.68 -13.36
N THR A 23 -1.38 1.46 -12.86
CA THR A 23 -1.16 0.58 -11.69
C THR A 23 -1.62 1.22 -10.39
N PHE A 24 -1.71 2.55 -10.34
CA PHE A 24 -2.23 3.30 -9.20
C PHE A 24 -3.72 3.08 -9.02
N ASP A 25 -4.49 3.15 -10.11
CA ASP A 25 -5.93 2.81 -10.08
C ASP A 25 -6.14 1.34 -9.70
N GLY A 26 -5.23 0.47 -10.15
CA GLY A 26 -5.19 -0.93 -9.72
C GLY A 26 -4.99 -1.07 -8.20
N ALA A 27 -4.06 -0.33 -7.61
CA ALA A 27 -3.82 -0.33 -6.17
C ALA A 27 -5.07 0.07 -5.36
N LEU A 28 -5.84 1.05 -5.85
CA LEU A 28 -7.11 1.44 -5.22
C LEU A 28 -8.15 0.32 -5.26
N ARG A 29 -8.24 -0.40 -6.38
CA ARG A 29 -9.12 -1.57 -6.48
C ARG A 29 -8.69 -2.68 -5.52
N TRP A 30 -7.39 -2.90 -5.38
CA TRP A 30 -6.85 -3.87 -4.42
C TRP A 30 -7.13 -3.48 -2.96
N LYS A 31 -7.01 -2.20 -2.61
CA LYS A 31 -7.37 -1.71 -1.27
C LYS A 31 -8.84 -1.94 -0.96
N ASN A 32 -9.72 -1.59 -1.89
CA ASN A 32 -11.15 -1.86 -1.73
C ASN A 32 -11.44 -3.37 -1.65
N ASP A 33 -10.75 -4.21 -2.43
CA ASP A 33 -10.90 -5.67 -2.36
C ASP A 33 -10.49 -6.24 -0.99
N LEU A 34 -9.38 -5.73 -0.44
CA LEU A 34 -8.86 -6.09 0.88
C LEU A 34 -9.88 -5.74 1.97
N ASP A 35 -10.29 -4.47 2.03
CA ASP A 35 -11.20 -3.95 3.07
C ASP A 35 -12.55 -4.69 3.09
N ASN A 36 -13.04 -5.12 1.92
CA ASN A 36 -14.32 -5.83 1.82
C ASN A 36 -14.24 -7.31 2.18
N LYS A 37 -13.05 -7.89 2.32
CA LYS A 37 -12.86 -9.35 2.44
C LYS A 37 -12.20 -9.79 3.73
N VAL A 38 -11.46 -8.90 4.40
CA VAL A 38 -10.78 -9.20 5.65
C VAL A 38 -10.85 -8.01 6.60
N CYS A 39 -11.11 -8.32 7.86
CA CYS A 39 -10.93 -7.43 8.99
C CYS A 39 -10.16 -8.18 10.06
N LEU A 40 -9.52 -7.44 10.96
CA LEU A 40 -8.89 -7.97 12.15
C LEU A 40 -9.96 -8.57 13.08
N SER A 41 -9.52 -9.36 14.06
CA SER A 41 -10.40 -9.97 15.08
C SER A 41 -11.21 -8.94 15.87
N ASN A 42 -10.70 -7.71 16.01
CA ASN A 42 -11.37 -6.57 16.64
C ASN A 42 -12.36 -5.84 15.72
N GLY A 43 -12.56 -6.32 14.49
CA GLY A 43 -13.47 -5.75 13.49
C GLY A 43 -12.93 -4.55 12.71
N LYS A 44 -11.73 -4.06 13.01
CA LYS A 44 -11.08 -2.98 12.23
C LYS A 44 -10.54 -3.53 10.89
N SER A 45 -10.40 -2.66 9.89
CA SER A 45 -9.71 -2.99 8.66
C SER A 45 -8.25 -3.34 8.92
N VAL A 46 -7.69 -4.23 8.10
CA VAL A 46 -6.26 -4.57 8.13
C VAL A 46 -5.45 -3.31 7.78
N PRO A 47 -4.45 -2.91 8.60
CA PRO A 47 -3.59 -1.78 8.28
C PRO A 47 -2.86 -2.04 6.97
N ALA A 48 -2.98 -1.10 6.04
CA ALA A 48 -2.38 -1.21 4.72
C ALA A 48 -1.62 0.07 4.38
N ILE A 49 -0.44 -0.08 3.79
CA ILE A 49 0.33 1.04 3.23
C ILE A 49 0.41 0.95 1.71
N LEU A 50 0.39 2.12 1.07
CA LEU A 50 0.52 2.28 -0.36
C LEU A 50 2.00 2.46 -0.73
N ILE A 51 2.49 1.63 -1.64
CA ILE A 51 3.89 1.63 -2.06
C ILE A 51 3.99 2.01 -3.53
N GLY A 52 4.52 3.19 -3.81
CA GLY A 52 4.98 3.58 -5.15
C GLY A 52 6.37 3.02 -5.39
N ASN A 53 6.46 1.85 -6.04
CA ASN A 53 7.74 1.23 -6.36
C ASN A 53 8.36 1.80 -7.65
N LYS A 54 9.67 1.61 -7.79
CA LYS A 54 10.49 2.10 -8.92
C LYS A 54 10.59 3.63 -8.98
N CYS A 55 10.69 4.27 -7.82
CA CYS A 55 10.89 5.72 -7.75
C CYS A 55 12.27 6.17 -8.31
N ASP A 56 13.15 5.23 -8.68
CA ASP A 56 14.39 5.49 -9.43
C ASP A 56 14.15 5.79 -10.93
N LEU A 57 12.94 5.57 -11.43
CA LEU A 57 12.54 5.93 -12.79
C LEU A 57 11.84 7.29 -12.83
N GLU A 58 11.69 7.87 -14.02
CA GLU A 58 10.95 9.12 -14.22
C GLU A 58 9.49 8.95 -13.75
N MET A 59 9.09 9.79 -12.80
CA MET A 59 7.86 9.60 -12.04
C MET A 59 6.67 10.26 -12.73
N ASN A 60 5.56 9.53 -12.76
CA ASN A 60 4.25 10.05 -13.18
C ASN A 60 3.33 10.35 -11.97
N LEU A 61 3.87 10.41 -10.75
CA LEU A 61 3.09 10.60 -9.51
C LEU A 61 3.79 11.57 -8.56
N THR A 62 3.10 12.66 -8.19
CA THR A 62 3.64 13.64 -7.22
C THR A 62 3.49 13.14 -5.78
N ASP A 63 4.23 13.74 -4.84
CA ASP A 63 4.09 13.41 -3.42
C ASP A 63 2.73 13.86 -2.86
N GLU A 64 2.20 14.98 -3.34
CA GLU A 64 0.86 15.45 -2.95
C GLU A 64 -0.23 14.48 -3.41
N GLU A 65 -0.15 13.98 -4.64
CA GLU A 65 -1.11 12.99 -5.15
C GLU A 65 -1.08 11.70 -4.35
N LEU A 66 0.13 11.23 -3.98
CA LEU A 66 0.30 10.05 -3.16
C LEU A 66 -0.30 10.26 -1.76
N ALA A 67 0.02 11.37 -1.11
CA ALA A 67 -0.46 11.69 0.24
C ALA A 67 -1.98 11.83 0.29
N GLU A 68 -2.56 12.56 -0.69
CA GLU A 68 -4.00 12.76 -0.77
C GLU A 68 -4.75 11.45 -1.04
N THR A 69 -4.21 10.61 -1.91
CA THR A 69 -4.80 9.29 -2.20
C THR A 69 -4.71 8.36 -1.01
N THR A 70 -3.56 8.32 -0.35
CA THR A 70 -3.33 7.53 0.87
C THR A 70 -4.40 7.83 1.91
N ARG A 71 -4.65 9.13 2.16
CA ARG A 71 -5.67 9.58 3.10
C ARG A 71 -7.09 9.21 2.65
N LYS A 72 -7.44 9.49 1.39
CA LYS A 72 -8.79 9.24 0.85
C LYS A 72 -9.17 7.76 0.79
N ALA A 73 -8.23 6.89 0.47
CA ALA A 73 -8.46 5.45 0.34
C ALA A 73 -8.27 4.67 1.66
N GLY A 74 -8.00 5.36 2.77
CA GLY A 74 -7.89 4.74 4.09
C GLY A 74 -6.64 3.85 4.24
N PHE A 75 -5.54 4.23 3.61
CA PHE A 75 -4.23 3.66 3.92
C PHE A 75 -3.65 4.35 5.16
N VAL A 76 -2.88 3.60 5.96
CA VAL A 76 -2.22 4.15 7.15
C VAL A 76 -0.92 4.91 6.81
N GLY A 77 -0.40 4.73 5.60
CA GLY A 77 0.81 5.40 5.11
C GLY A 77 1.04 5.18 3.62
N GLY A 78 1.85 6.06 3.02
CA GLY A 78 2.18 6.03 1.59
C GLY A 78 3.66 6.34 1.39
N PHE A 79 4.38 5.47 0.68
CA PHE A 79 5.83 5.57 0.52
C PHE A 79 6.24 5.38 -0.94
N LYS A 80 7.29 6.10 -1.34
CA LYS A 80 8.01 5.85 -2.60
C LYS A 80 9.24 5.02 -2.29
N VAL A 81 9.38 3.90 -2.99
CA VAL A 81 10.48 2.96 -2.76
C VAL A 81 11.15 2.58 -4.07
N SER A 82 12.39 2.16 -3.98
CA SER A 82 13.06 1.47 -5.08
C SER A 82 13.62 0.15 -4.59
N ALA A 83 12.98 -0.94 -4.99
CA ALA A 83 13.51 -2.27 -4.76
C ALA A 83 14.88 -2.48 -5.45
N LYS A 84 15.22 -1.68 -6.47
CA LYS A 84 16.50 -1.76 -7.19
C LYS A 84 17.66 -1.22 -6.35
N SER A 85 17.48 -0.10 -5.66
CA SER A 85 18.52 0.51 -4.81
C SER A 85 18.38 0.16 -3.33
N GLY A 86 17.28 -0.48 -2.94
CA GLY A 86 16.92 -0.70 -1.53
C GLY A 86 16.34 0.55 -0.86
N PHE A 87 16.11 1.63 -1.61
CA PHE A 87 15.64 2.90 -1.05
C PHE A 87 14.26 2.77 -0.40
N LEU A 88 14.19 3.16 0.88
CA LEU A 88 12.97 3.22 1.72
C LEU A 88 12.22 1.89 1.89
N ILE A 89 12.82 0.76 1.54
CA ILE A 89 12.18 -0.55 1.71
C ILE A 89 12.02 -0.86 3.20
N ASP A 90 13.12 -0.80 3.96
CA ASP A 90 13.14 -1.18 5.38
C ASP A 90 12.27 -0.26 6.22
N GLU A 91 12.36 1.06 6.01
CA GLU A 91 11.58 2.05 6.74
C GLU A 91 10.08 1.92 6.46
N SER A 92 9.69 1.63 5.20
CA SER A 92 8.28 1.44 4.86
C SER A 92 7.69 0.20 5.53
N VAL A 93 8.46 -0.90 5.58
CA VAL A 93 8.02 -2.14 6.23
C VAL A 93 8.00 -1.97 7.75
N GLN A 94 9.03 -1.34 8.32
CA GLN A 94 9.08 -1.03 9.75
C GLN A 94 7.87 -0.18 10.16
N PHE A 95 7.53 0.86 9.39
CA PHE A 95 6.34 1.66 9.64
C PHE A 95 5.07 0.81 9.67
N LEU A 96 4.89 -0.13 8.73
CA LEU A 96 3.74 -1.04 8.76
C LEU A 96 3.75 -1.90 10.03
N THR A 97 4.90 -2.46 10.42
CA THR A 97 4.97 -3.31 11.62
C THR A 97 4.58 -2.58 12.90
N GLU A 98 4.83 -1.28 12.99
CA GLU A 98 4.41 -0.44 14.13
C GLU A 98 2.89 -0.19 14.15
N GLN A 99 2.20 -0.40 13.02
CA GLN A 99 0.73 -0.28 12.91
C GLN A 99 0.01 -1.61 13.10
N VAL A 100 0.73 -2.74 13.10
CA VAL A 100 0.16 -4.06 13.32
C VAL A 100 0.16 -4.35 14.83
N GLU A 101 -1.04 -4.51 15.41
CA GLU A 101 -1.26 -4.91 16.81
C GLU A 101 -1.07 -6.42 17.01
#